data_AF-A0A0D2U735-F1
#
_entry.id   AF-A0A0D2U735-F1
#
_cell.length_a   1.000
_cell.length_b   1.000
_cell.length_c   1.000
_cell.angle_alpha   90.00
_cell.angle_beta   90.00
_cell.angle_gamma   90.00
#
_symmetry.space_group_name_H-M   'P 1'
#
loop_
_entity.id
_entity.type
_entity.pdbx_description
1 polymer ?
#
loop_
_entity_poly.entity_id
_entity_poly.type
_entity_poly.pdbx_seq_one_letter_code
_entity_poly.pdbx_strand_id
1 'polypeptide(L)'
;MFAALRSSAVQVAARAATRQSHQPTRAYVTKSLMYTEAKESEPNFLQCSQMFFDRAAQIHTEIKPGQLHSMKTVDAVLRVSFPMETATGDYEVIHAYRAHHSRHRSPVKGGIRYSPEVDLQEVEALAALMTYKCAVVDVPFGGAKGGICIDPKKYTVDQLERITRRFTMELCQKNFIGPGIDVPAPDMGTGGREMTWIKDTYQQFNSSDVDALACVTGKPLTQGGVRGRNEATGLGVYYGIREFLTYEEVQKKTGLTEGIKGKRFVIQGVGNGVLRLGSLPHRVRRLHCGHWRVQRRHPQPQRH
;
A
#
# COMPACT_ATOMS: atom_id res chain seq x y z
N MET A 1 52.88 37.65 46.63
CA MET A 1 51.77 36.98 47.35
C MET A 1 51.58 35.62 46.70
N PHE A 2 52.37 34.62 47.11
CA PHE A 2 52.03 33.62 48.16
C PHE A 2 50.81 32.78 47.74
N ALA A 3 51.02 31.54 47.24
CA ALA A 3 51.12 30.26 47.99
C ALA A 3 49.76 29.53 47.95
N ALA A 4 49.60 28.20 47.82
CA ALA A 4 50.42 27.01 48.10
C ALA A 4 49.89 25.84 47.20
N LEU A 5 50.71 25.00 46.54
CA LEU A 5 51.42 23.79 47.03
C LEU A 5 50.48 22.76 47.67
N ARG A 6 50.20 21.58 47.05
CA ARG A 6 51.01 20.37 46.77
C ARG A 6 50.94 19.30 47.89
N SER A 7 50.97 18.04 47.40
CA SER A 7 51.42 16.80 48.06
C SER A 7 50.35 16.03 48.83
N SER A 8 50.11 14.74 48.60
CA SER A 8 51.02 13.59 48.76
C SER A 8 50.20 12.31 48.42
N ALA A 9 50.66 11.10 48.13
CA ALA A 9 51.94 10.40 48.05
C ALA A 9 51.65 9.06 47.32
N VAL A 10 52.43 8.66 46.31
CA VAL A 10 53.52 7.64 46.35
C VAL A 10 53.06 6.17 46.43
N GLN A 11 53.24 5.49 45.30
CA GLN A 11 53.80 4.14 45.05
C GLN A 11 53.48 2.97 46.00
N VAL A 12 52.98 1.85 45.44
CA VAL A 12 53.59 0.52 45.59
C VAL A 12 53.36 -0.30 44.31
N ALA A 13 54.45 -0.81 43.74
CA ALA A 13 54.50 -1.75 42.63
C ALA A 13 54.24 -3.20 43.10
N ALA A 14 53.77 -4.07 42.20
CA ALA A 14 54.48 -5.31 41.79
C ALA A 14 53.55 -6.49 41.40
N ARG A 15 54.10 -7.29 40.48
CA ARG A 15 53.82 -8.72 40.16
C ARG A 15 52.61 -8.99 39.25
N ALA A 16 52.84 -9.20 37.96
CA ALA A 16 53.35 -10.43 37.33
C ALA A 16 52.26 -11.52 37.19
N ALA A 17 51.86 -11.70 35.93
CA ALA A 17 51.41 -12.94 35.27
C ALA A 17 50.33 -13.79 35.97
N THR A 18 49.15 -13.93 35.34
CA THR A 18 48.82 -15.12 34.51
C THR A 18 47.33 -15.16 34.10
N ARG A 19 47.13 -15.77 32.92
CA ARG A 19 45.89 -16.32 32.33
C ARG A 19 44.94 -15.39 31.56
N GLN A 20 45.14 -15.49 30.25
CA GLN A 20 44.28 -15.13 29.14
C GLN A 20 42.86 -15.72 29.25
N SER A 21 41.87 -14.92 28.86
CA SER A 21 40.79 -15.39 27.99
C SER A 21 40.39 -14.27 27.05
N HIS A 22 40.75 -14.41 25.77
CA HIS A 22 40.21 -13.58 24.69
C HIS A 22 38.69 -13.73 24.63
N GLN A 23 37.94 -12.66 24.89
CA GLN A 23 36.60 -12.50 24.37
C GLN A 23 36.64 -11.40 23.29
N PRO A 24 36.28 -11.68 22.04
CA PRO A 24 36.11 -10.63 21.04
C PRO A 24 34.86 -9.83 21.43
N THR A 25 35.03 -8.53 21.67
CA THR A 25 33.93 -7.59 21.77
C THR A 25 33.16 -7.63 20.46
N ARG A 26 32.01 -8.31 20.50
CA ARG A 26 31.06 -8.46 19.41
C ARG A 26 30.48 -7.08 19.13
N ALA A 27 31.07 -6.36 18.18
CA ALA A 27 30.44 -5.23 17.52
C ALA A 27 29.12 -5.74 16.91
N TYR A 28 28.03 -5.60 17.66
CA TYR A 28 26.70 -5.88 17.16
C TYR A 28 26.39 -4.83 16.11
N VAL A 29 26.57 -5.27 14.87
CA VAL A 29 26.11 -4.71 13.61
C VAL A 29 24.80 -3.92 13.79
N THR A 30 24.90 -2.63 14.06
CA THR A 30 23.86 -1.64 13.76
C THR A 30 23.95 -1.30 12.27
N LYS A 31 23.73 -2.31 11.41
CA LYS A 31 23.32 -2.07 10.02
C LYS A 31 21.79 -2.00 10.03
N SER A 32 21.28 -1.05 10.80
CA SER A 32 19.89 -0.66 10.87
C SER A 32 19.56 0.06 9.56
N LEU A 33 18.83 -0.62 8.68
CA LEU A 33 17.87 -0.05 7.73
C LEU A 33 18.21 1.36 7.21
N MET A 34 19.23 1.45 6.36
CA MET A 34 19.28 2.54 5.38
C MET A 34 18.19 2.22 4.36
N TYR A 35 16.97 2.73 4.58
CA TYR A 35 16.13 3.07 3.45
C TYR A 35 16.97 4.01 2.61
N THR A 36 17.30 3.62 1.38
CA THR A 36 17.94 4.55 0.45
C THR A 36 16.92 5.64 0.22
N GLU A 37 17.09 6.78 0.88
CA GLU A 37 16.29 7.96 0.58
C GLU A 37 16.43 8.22 -0.93
N ALA A 38 15.28 8.31 -1.61
CA ALA A 38 15.23 8.68 -3.01
C ALA A 38 16.06 9.95 -3.19
N LYS A 39 16.98 9.95 -4.17
CA LYS A 39 17.83 11.13 -4.39
C LYS A 39 16.94 12.33 -4.71
N GLU A 40 17.33 13.52 -4.29
CA GLU A 40 16.58 14.78 -4.50
C GLU A 40 16.24 15.07 -5.98
N SER A 41 16.96 14.41 -6.90
CA SER A 41 16.77 14.46 -8.35
C SER A 41 15.72 13.49 -8.90
N GLU A 42 15.19 12.57 -8.09
CA GLU A 42 14.23 11.57 -8.55
C GLU A 42 12.82 12.17 -8.67
N PRO A 43 12.12 11.92 -9.78
CA PRO A 43 10.76 12.42 -9.95
C PRO A 43 9.83 11.83 -8.90
N ASN A 44 8.94 12.67 -8.35
CA ASN A 44 7.90 12.18 -7.45
C ASN A 44 6.93 11.24 -8.19
N PHE A 45 6.04 10.58 -7.44
CA PHE A 45 5.19 9.55 -8.03
C PHE A 45 4.22 10.09 -9.09
N LEU A 46 3.70 11.31 -8.90
CA LEU A 46 2.84 11.96 -9.88
C LEU A 46 3.60 12.27 -11.16
N GLN A 47 4.82 12.81 -11.06
CA GLN A 47 5.71 13.06 -12.18
C GLN A 47 6.04 11.77 -12.93
N CYS A 48 6.35 10.69 -12.22
CA CYS A 48 6.55 9.36 -12.82
C CYS A 48 5.33 8.91 -13.64
N SER A 49 4.12 9.04 -13.08
CA SER A 49 2.88 8.68 -13.78
C SER A 49 2.66 9.54 -15.03
N GLN A 50 2.93 10.84 -14.94
CA GLN A 50 2.82 11.78 -16.05
C GLN A 50 3.84 11.49 -17.17
N MET A 51 5.07 11.09 -16.82
CA MET A 51 6.08 10.70 -17.80
C MET A 51 5.64 9.49 -18.64
N PHE A 52 4.97 8.50 -18.03
CA PHE A 52 4.42 7.37 -18.79
C PHE A 52 3.30 7.80 -19.74
N PHE A 53 2.42 8.69 -19.29
CA PHE A 53 1.37 9.25 -20.13
C PHE A 53 1.96 10.04 -21.31
N ASP A 54 2.91 10.95 -21.04
CA ASP A 54 3.52 11.79 -22.06
C ASP A 54 4.27 10.96 -23.11
N ARG A 55 4.93 9.86 -22.69
CA ARG A 55 5.55 8.91 -23.63
C ARG A 55 4.53 8.21 -24.52
N ALA A 56 3.39 7.79 -23.97
CA ALA A 56 2.32 7.17 -24.76
C ALA A 56 1.67 8.18 -25.72
N ALA A 57 1.46 9.42 -25.25
CA ALA A 57 0.86 10.49 -26.03
C ALA A 57 1.67 10.84 -27.30
N GLN A 58 2.99 10.66 -27.28
CA GLN A 58 3.85 10.87 -28.47
C GLN A 58 3.50 9.97 -29.65
N ILE A 59 2.85 8.82 -29.41
CA ILE A 59 2.44 7.89 -30.46
C ILE A 59 1.14 8.36 -31.13
N HIS A 60 0.37 9.21 -30.45
CA HIS A 60 -0.96 9.68 -30.87
C HIS A 60 -0.93 11.12 -31.38
N THR A 61 -0.40 11.30 -32.59
CA THR A 61 -0.24 12.63 -33.23
C THR A 61 -1.56 13.31 -33.61
N GLU A 62 -2.65 12.55 -33.69
CA GLU A 62 -3.99 13.02 -34.03
C GLU A 62 -4.70 13.74 -32.88
N ILE A 63 -4.27 13.52 -31.63
CA ILE A 63 -4.91 14.09 -30.45
C ILE A 63 -4.33 15.48 -30.19
N LYS A 64 -5.19 16.48 -30.05
CA LYS A 64 -4.75 17.87 -29.83
C LYS A 64 -4.05 17.99 -28.46
N PRO A 65 -2.99 18.83 -28.34
CA PRO A 65 -2.28 19.01 -27.07
C PRO A 65 -3.18 19.40 -25.89
N GLY A 66 -4.21 20.22 -26.12
CA GLY A 66 -5.17 20.58 -25.07
C GLY A 66 -6.01 19.41 -24.57
N GLN A 67 -6.35 18.45 -25.44
CA GLN A 67 -7.07 17.23 -25.05
C GLN A 67 -6.17 16.32 -24.22
N LEU A 68 -4.91 16.13 -24.64
CA LEU A 68 -3.92 15.37 -23.88
C LEU A 68 -3.68 15.98 -22.50
N HIS A 69 -3.59 17.31 -22.42
CA HIS A 69 -3.46 18.01 -21.14
C HIS A 69 -4.68 17.77 -20.25
N SER A 70 -5.89 17.87 -20.79
CA SER A 70 -7.13 17.58 -20.05
C SER A 70 -7.20 16.13 -19.56
N MET A 71 -6.69 15.15 -20.32
CA MET A 71 -6.66 13.73 -19.91
C MET A 71 -5.63 13.44 -18.81
N LYS A 72 -4.63 14.30 -18.65
CA LYS A 72 -3.55 14.16 -17.66
C LYS A 72 -3.89 14.86 -16.34
N THR A 73 -4.72 15.90 -16.39
CA THR A 73 -5.08 16.70 -15.22
C THR A 73 -6.11 15.97 -14.36
N VAL A 74 -5.95 16.06 -13.04
CA VAL A 74 -6.91 15.55 -12.06
C VAL A 74 -8.11 16.49 -11.96
N ASP A 75 -9.31 16.00 -12.23
CA ASP A 75 -10.55 16.79 -12.22
C ASP A 75 -10.87 17.44 -10.86
N ALA A 76 -10.67 16.71 -9.75
CA ALA A 76 -10.95 17.23 -8.42
C ALA A 76 -10.20 16.50 -7.31
N VAL A 77 -9.93 17.23 -6.24
CA VAL A 77 -9.32 16.71 -5.02
C VAL A 77 -10.10 17.20 -3.80
N LEU A 78 -10.42 16.28 -2.90
CA LEU A 78 -10.92 16.57 -1.58
C LEU A 78 -9.84 16.26 -0.55
N ARG A 79 -9.42 17.29 0.20
CA ARG A 79 -8.63 17.15 1.43
C ARG A 79 -9.54 17.38 2.62
N VAL A 80 -9.53 16.45 3.56
CA VAL A 80 -10.29 16.56 4.81
C VAL A 80 -9.36 16.39 6.00
N SER A 81 -9.69 17.04 7.10
CA SER A 81 -8.99 16.91 8.36
C SER A 81 -10.01 16.90 9.48
N PHE A 82 -9.94 15.90 10.35
CA PHE A 82 -10.89 15.75 11.44
C PHE A 82 -10.20 15.29 12.73
N PRO A 83 -10.65 15.79 13.89
CA PRO A 83 -10.10 15.38 15.17
C PRO A 83 -10.51 13.95 15.51
N MET A 84 -9.61 13.24 16.17
CA MET A 84 -9.81 11.92 16.71
C MET A 84 -9.28 11.88 18.14
N GLU A 85 -10.13 11.43 19.06
CA GLU A 85 -9.77 11.30 20.46
C GLU A 85 -8.93 10.04 20.67
N THR A 86 -7.79 10.20 21.31
CA THR A 86 -6.86 9.12 21.63
C THR A 86 -7.35 8.34 22.85
N ALA A 87 -6.71 7.20 23.14
CA ALA A 87 -7.03 6.42 24.34
C ALA A 87 -6.68 7.16 25.66
N THR A 88 -5.84 8.20 25.61
CA THR A 88 -5.46 9.01 26.77
C THR A 88 -6.41 10.19 27.02
N GLY A 89 -7.43 10.39 26.16
CA GLY A 89 -8.31 11.56 26.21
C GLY A 89 -7.74 12.80 25.52
N ASP A 90 -6.56 12.70 24.91
CA ASP A 90 -6.01 13.74 24.05
C ASP A 90 -6.66 13.72 22.66
N TYR A 91 -6.35 14.71 21.82
CA TYR A 91 -6.83 14.77 20.45
C TYR A 91 -5.67 14.78 19.46
N GLU A 92 -5.80 14.01 18.39
CA GLU A 92 -4.96 14.12 17.21
C GLU A 92 -5.80 14.48 15.98
N VAL A 93 -5.18 15.13 15.00
CA VAL A 93 -5.85 15.48 13.74
C VAL A 93 -5.48 14.46 12.69
N ILE A 94 -6.48 13.78 12.14
CA ILE A 94 -6.30 12.84 11.04
C ILE A 94 -6.45 13.60 9.73
N HIS A 95 -5.46 13.47 8.85
CA HIS A 95 -5.51 13.98 7.48
C HIS A 95 -5.92 12.86 6.50
N ALA A 96 -6.79 13.20 5.56
CA ALA A 96 -7.19 12.28 4.51
C ALA A 96 -7.49 12.99 3.19
N TYR A 97 -7.41 12.23 2.11
CA TYR A 97 -7.51 12.70 0.73
C TYR A 97 -8.40 11.79 -0.10
N ARG A 98 -9.12 12.36 -1.07
CA ARG A 98 -9.79 11.65 -2.16
C ARG A 98 -9.63 12.45 -3.45
N ALA A 99 -8.95 11.89 -4.45
CA ALA A 99 -8.81 12.48 -5.78
C ALA A 99 -9.71 11.76 -6.79
N HIS A 100 -10.36 12.54 -7.65
CA HIS A 100 -11.04 12.11 -8.86
C HIS A 100 -10.19 12.55 -10.03
N HIS A 101 -9.55 11.62 -10.73
CA HIS A 101 -8.70 11.96 -11.86
C HIS A 101 -9.52 12.33 -13.08
N SER A 102 -10.49 11.49 -13.48
CA SER A 102 -11.29 11.74 -14.67
C SER A 102 -12.70 11.21 -14.50
N ARG A 103 -13.71 12.02 -14.85
CA ARG A 103 -15.13 11.65 -14.88
C ARG A 103 -15.67 11.38 -16.30
N HIS A 104 -14.78 11.10 -17.27
CA HIS A 104 -15.20 10.75 -18.64
C HIS A 104 -16.13 9.52 -18.69
N ARG A 105 -16.05 8.66 -17.67
CA ARG A 105 -17.03 7.61 -17.35
C ARG A 105 -17.38 7.72 -15.87
N SER A 106 -18.67 7.65 -15.54
CA SER A 106 -19.17 7.66 -14.17
C SER A 106 -19.83 6.33 -13.82
N PRO A 107 -19.68 5.82 -12.58
CA PRO A 107 -18.95 6.43 -11.46
C PRO A 107 -17.42 6.38 -11.63
N VAL A 108 -16.70 7.18 -10.84
CA VAL A 108 -15.25 6.99 -10.68
C VAL A 108 -14.95 5.84 -9.71
N LYS A 109 -13.79 5.20 -9.86
CA LYS A 109 -13.43 3.99 -9.11
C LYS A 109 -12.03 4.10 -8.52
N GLY A 110 -11.91 3.82 -7.23
CA GLY A 110 -10.63 3.98 -6.53
C GLY A 110 -10.54 3.36 -5.14
N GLY A 111 -9.41 2.74 -4.81
CA GLY A 111 -9.16 2.20 -3.47
C GLY A 111 -9.03 3.28 -2.39
N ILE A 112 -9.19 2.93 -1.11
CA ILE A 112 -8.84 3.76 0.05
C ILE A 112 -7.67 3.10 0.78
N ARG A 113 -6.57 3.82 0.94
CA ARG A 113 -5.33 3.35 1.57
C ARG A 113 -5.18 3.89 2.99
N TYR A 114 -4.72 3.06 3.93
CA TYR A 114 -4.18 3.50 5.22
C TYR A 114 -2.67 3.36 5.18
N SER A 115 -1.97 4.49 5.23
CA SER A 115 -0.51 4.53 5.38
C SER A 115 -0.10 5.87 5.98
N PRO A 116 0.91 5.93 6.86
CA PRO A 116 1.48 7.21 7.30
C PRO A 116 2.14 7.99 6.16
N GLU A 117 2.48 7.32 5.05
CA GLU A 117 3.12 7.90 3.86
C GLU A 117 2.11 8.48 2.85
N VAL A 118 0.80 8.41 3.12
CA VAL A 118 -0.20 9.01 2.22
C VAL A 118 0.06 10.52 2.14
N ASP A 119 0.23 11.01 0.92
CA ASP A 119 0.21 12.43 0.59
C ASP A 119 -0.68 12.69 -0.63
N LEU A 120 -0.86 13.98 -0.96
CA LEU A 120 -1.71 14.38 -2.07
C LEU A 120 -1.17 13.92 -3.44
N GLN A 121 0.13 14.04 -3.68
CA GLN A 121 0.75 13.68 -4.96
C GLN A 121 0.63 12.18 -5.21
N GLU A 122 0.81 11.36 -4.17
CA GLU A 122 0.61 9.91 -4.24
C GLU A 122 -0.84 9.57 -4.64
N VAL A 123 -1.81 10.23 -4.01
CA VAL A 123 -3.24 10.00 -4.24
C VAL A 123 -3.64 10.41 -5.66
N GLU A 124 -3.15 11.54 -6.16
CA GLU A 124 -3.37 12.00 -7.53
C GLU A 124 -2.76 11.03 -8.56
N ALA A 125 -1.52 10.61 -8.35
CA ALA A 125 -0.83 9.65 -9.23
C ALA A 125 -1.61 8.33 -9.32
N LEU A 126 -2.05 7.81 -8.17
CA LEU A 126 -2.82 6.57 -8.11
C LEU A 126 -4.22 6.72 -8.69
N ALA A 127 -4.85 7.90 -8.59
CA ALA A 127 -6.13 8.18 -9.23
C ALA A 127 -5.99 8.18 -10.76
N ALA A 128 -4.92 8.76 -11.29
CA ALA A 128 -4.60 8.71 -12.72
C ALA A 128 -4.40 7.28 -13.22
N LEU A 129 -3.59 6.49 -12.50
CA LEU A 129 -3.39 5.07 -12.80
C LEU A 129 -4.70 4.26 -12.76
N MET A 130 -5.67 4.63 -11.92
CA MET A 130 -6.99 3.99 -11.90
C MET A 130 -7.77 4.27 -13.19
N THR A 131 -7.75 5.50 -13.73
CA THR A 131 -8.37 5.81 -15.03
C THR A 131 -7.76 4.96 -16.13
N TYR A 132 -6.44 4.98 -16.25
CA TYR A 132 -5.75 4.27 -17.34
C TYR A 132 -5.92 2.77 -17.21
N LYS A 133 -5.84 2.23 -15.99
CA LYS A 133 -6.10 0.81 -15.74
C LYS A 133 -7.51 0.41 -16.17
N CYS A 134 -8.53 1.19 -15.80
CA CYS A 134 -9.91 0.91 -16.21
C CYS A 134 -10.07 0.95 -17.73
N ALA A 135 -9.43 1.90 -18.42
CA ALA A 135 -9.43 1.94 -19.89
C ALA A 135 -8.75 0.70 -20.51
N VAL A 136 -7.59 0.26 -20.00
CA VAL A 136 -6.84 -0.89 -20.52
C VAL A 136 -7.63 -2.20 -20.43
N VAL A 137 -8.44 -2.39 -19.38
CA VAL A 137 -9.26 -3.61 -19.21
C VAL A 137 -10.74 -3.42 -19.54
N ASP A 138 -11.08 -2.34 -20.25
CA ASP A 138 -12.44 -1.92 -20.63
C ASP A 138 -13.48 -2.01 -19.52
N VAL A 139 -13.11 -1.53 -18.33
CA VAL A 139 -14.03 -1.35 -17.21
C VAL A 139 -14.59 0.08 -17.28
N PRO A 140 -15.92 0.28 -17.24
CA PRO A 140 -16.52 1.58 -17.55
C PRO A 140 -16.51 2.55 -16.36
N PHE A 141 -15.32 2.83 -15.81
CA PHE A 141 -15.14 3.78 -14.71
C PHE A 141 -14.06 4.80 -15.01
N GLY A 142 -14.29 6.02 -14.53
CA GLY A 142 -13.26 6.99 -14.29
C GLY A 142 -12.34 6.56 -13.13
N GLY A 143 -11.21 7.25 -12.97
CA GLY A 143 -10.21 6.93 -11.96
C GLY A 143 -10.38 7.78 -10.72
N ALA A 144 -10.30 7.15 -9.56
CA ALA A 144 -10.21 7.83 -8.28
C ALA A 144 -9.22 7.13 -7.36
N LYS A 145 -8.84 7.79 -6.27
CA LYS A 145 -8.08 7.18 -5.18
C LYS A 145 -8.32 7.96 -3.90
N GLY A 146 -8.35 7.27 -2.76
CA GLY A 146 -8.30 7.92 -1.45
C GLY A 146 -7.19 7.37 -0.57
N GLY A 147 -6.83 8.14 0.43
CA GLY A 147 -5.86 7.76 1.45
C GLY A 147 -6.14 8.46 2.77
N ILE A 148 -5.90 7.76 3.87
CA ILE A 148 -5.94 8.29 5.24
C ILE A 148 -4.54 8.14 5.83
N CYS A 149 -3.97 9.25 6.32
CA CYS A 149 -2.60 9.37 6.80
C CYS A 149 -2.44 8.75 8.21
N ILE A 150 -2.56 7.43 8.31
CA ILE A 150 -2.45 6.69 9.57
C ILE A 150 -1.65 5.40 9.39
N ASP A 151 -0.91 5.01 10.43
CA ASP A 151 -0.43 3.62 10.55
C ASP A 151 -1.51 2.80 11.25
N PRO A 152 -2.25 1.92 10.54
CA PRO A 152 -3.38 1.20 11.12
C PRO A 152 -3.00 0.28 12.28
N LYS A 153 -1.72 -0.05 12.46
CA LYS A 153 -1.24 -0.88 13.58
C LYS A 153 -1.21 -0.13 14.91
N LYS A 154 -1.23 1.21 14.88
CA LYS A 154 -1.23 2.06 16.08
C LYS A 154 -2.64 2.30 16.65
N TYR A 155 -3.67 1.84 15.96
CA TYR A 155 -5.07 2.06 16.31
C TYR A 155 -5.75 0.76 16.67
N THR A 156 -6.67 0.85 17.64
CA THR A 156 -7.62 -0.23 17.91
C THR A 156 -8.64 -0.34 16.78
N VAL A 157 -9.36 -1.47 16.74
CA VAL A 157 -10.41 -1.70 15.73
C VAL A 157 -11.51 -0.63 15.81
N ASP A 158 -11.93 -0.26 17.02
CA ASP A 158 -12.99 0.73 17.25
C ASP A 158 -12.54 2.14 16.80
N GLN A 159 -11.27 2.47 17.03
CA GLN A 159 -10.69 3.71 16.54
C GLN A 159 -10.62 3.75 15.01
N LEU A 160 -10.20 2.64 14.37
CA LEU A 160 -10.23 2.52 12.92
C LEU A 160 -11.66 2.65 12.37
N GLU A 161 -12.65 2.08 13.06
CA GLU A 161 -14.06 2.24 12.69
C GLU A 161 -14.48 3.71 12.74
N ARG A 162 -14.25 4.40 13.85
CA ARG A 162 -14.55 5.83 14.01
C ARG A 162 -13.90 6.67 12.91
N ILE A 163 -12.62 6.44 12.61
CA ILE A 163 -11.88 7.13 11.55
C ILE A 163 -12.51 6.86 10.17
N THR A 164 -12.79 5.59 9.86
CA THR A 164 -13.40 5.19 8.58
C THR A 164 -14.76 5.82 8.37
N ARG A 165 -15.62 5.75 9.40
CA ARG A 165 -16.96 6.30 9.38
C ARG A 165 -16.92 7.81 9.25
N ARG A 166 -16.09 8.49 10.04
CA ARG A 166 -15.93 9.95 9.96
C ARG A 166 -15.47 10.38 8.57
N PHE A 167 -14.46 9.72 8.01
CA PHE A 167 -14.02 9.98 6.64
C PHE A 167 -15.16 9.78 5.63
N THR A 168 -15.93 8.69 5.76
CA THR A 168 -17.09 8.41 4.89
C THR A 168 -18.16 9.50 4.98
N MET A 169 -18.42 10.06 6.17
CA MET A 169 -19.35 11.18 6.35
C MET A 169 -18.89 12.41 5.57
N GLU A 170 -17.60 12.76 5.67
CA GLU A 170 -17.02 13.88 4.91
C GLU A 170 -17.16 13.64 3.39
N LEU A 171 -16.92 12.40 2.92
CA LEU A 171 -17.13 12.05 1.51
C LEU A 171 -18.60 12.22 1.10
N CYS A 172 -19.56 11.79 1.92
CA CYS A 172 -20.99 11.91 1.62
C CYS A 172 -21.38 13.39 1.51
N GLN A 173 -20.99 14.21 2.48
CA GLN A 173 -21.32 15.63 2.53
C GLN A 173 -20.73 16.43 1.35
N LYS A 174 -19.62 15.96 0.77
CA LYS A 174 -18.94 16.61 -0.35
C LYS A 174 -19.18 15.94 -1.70
N ASN A 175 -20.04 14.91 -1.75
CA ASN A 175 -20.35 14.16 -2.96
C ASN A 175 -19.13 13.43 -3.58
N PHE A 176 -18.24 12.90 -2.74
CA PHE A 176 -17.07 12.08 -3.11
C PHE A 176 -17.29 10.58 -2.83
N ILE A 177 -18.54 10.15 -2.67
CA ILE A 177 -18.95 8.75 -2.60
C ILE A 177 -20.41 8.63 -3.03
N GLY A 178 -20.73 7.59 -3.79
CA GLY A 178 -22.10 7.23 -4.16
C GLY A 178 -22.12 6.27 -5.35
N PRO A 179 -23.15 5.41 -5.47
CA PRO A 179 -23.22 4.38 -6.52
C PRO A 179 -23.01 4.91 -7.95
N GLY A 180 -23.59 6.07 -8.26
CA GLY A 180 -23.46 6.73 -9.56
C GLY A 180 -22.38 7.81 -9.65
N ILE A 181 -21.60 8.03 -8.58
CA ILE A 181 -20.66 9.16 -8.46
C ILE A 181 -19.22 8.66 -8.29
N ASP A 182 -18.93 8.03 -7.16
CA ASP A 182 -17.62 7.50 -6.79
C ASP A 182 -17.82 6.25 -5.94
N VAL A 183 -17.23 5.14 -6.39
CA VAL A 183 -17.32 3.85 -5.72
C VAL A 183 -15.95 3.46 -5.16
N PRO A 184 -15.70 3.56 -3.83
CA PRO A 184 -14.45 3.13 -3.24
C PRO A 184 -14.20 1.61 -3.27
N ALA A 185 -13.00 1.20 -2.88
CA ALA A 185 -12.55 -0.20 -2.76
C ALA A 185 -11.45 -0.36 -1.69
N PRO A 186 -11.10 -1.60 -1.33
CA PRO A 186 -9.89 -1.86 -0.53
C PRO A 186 -8.61 -1.47 -1.26
N ASP A 187 -7.61 -1.07 -0.50
CA ASP A 187 -6.21 -0.87 -0.88
C ASP A 187 -5.29 -1.31 0.28
N MET A 188 -4.05 -0.85 0.31
CA MET A 188 -3.12 -1.14 1.41
C MET A 188 -3.71 -0.64 2.75
N GLY A 189 -3.68 -1.51 3.76
CA GLY A 189 -4.19 -1.19 5.10
C GLY A 189 -5.72 -1.26 5.25
N THR A 190 -6.48 -1.56 4.19
CA THR A 190 -7.94 -1.69 4.24
C THR A 190 -8.41 -3.01 3.61
N GLY A 191 -9.60 -3.47 4.01
CA GLY A 191 -10.20 -4.72 3.56
C GLY A 191 -11.72 -4.70 3.67
N GLY A 192 -12.33 -5.89 3.66
CA GLY A 192 -13.79 -6.02 3.71
C GLY A 192 -14.42 -5.41 4.97
N ARG A 193 -13.70 -5.38 6.09
CA ARG A 193 -14.16 -4.74 7.33
C ARG A 193 -14.39 -3.24 7.11
N GLU A 194 -13.39 -2.52 6.63
CA GLU A 194 -13.50 -1.09 6.36
C GLU A 194 -14.56 -0.79 5.29
N MET A 195 -14.67 -1.63 4.25
CA MET A 195 -15.72 -1.49 3.24
C MET A 195 -17.13 -1.69 3.82
N THR A 196 -17.28 -2.49 4.87
CA THR A 196 -18.56 -2.68 5.57
C THR A 196 -18.93 -1.41 6.33
N TRP A 197 -17.98 -0.81 7.05
CA TRP A 197 -18.20 0.47 7.75
C TRP A 197 -18.55 1.60 6.78
N ILE A 198 -17.87 1.68 5.63
CA ILE A 198 -18.19 2.65 4.57
C ILE A 198 -19.62 2.44 4.07
N LYS A 199 -19.99 1.19 3.74
CA LYS A 199 -21.34 0.84 3.27
C LYS A 199 -22.40 1.23 4.30
N ASP A 200 -22.22 0.86 5.57
CA ASP A 200 -23.17 1.15 6.65
C ASP A 200 -23.34 2.66 6.84
N THR A 201 -22.23 3.42 6.90
CA THR A 201 -22.29 4.87 7.07
C THR A 201 -22.94 5.56 5.87
N TYR A 202 -22.64 5.12 4.64
CA TYR A 202 -23.28 5.68 3.45
C TYR A 202 -24.79 5.48 3.47
N GLN A 203 -25.26 4.28 3.83
CA GLN A 203 -26.68 3.96 3.92
C GLN A 203 -27.40 4.80 4.99
N GLN A 204 -26.74 5.13 6.09
CA GLN A 204 -27.31 6.01 7.11
C GLN A 204 -27.50 7.44 6.59
N PHE A 205 -26.58 7.95 5.79
CA PHE A 205 -26.66 9.29 5.20
C PHE A 205 -27.59 9.38 3.99
N ASN A 206 -27.78 8.26 3.27
CA ASN A 206 -28.52 8.19 2.01
C ASN A 206 -29.58 7.09 2.11
N SER A 207 -30.45 7.17 3.13
CA SER A 207 -31.41 6.10 3.46
C SER A 207 -32.46 5.85 2.38
N SER A 208 -32.72 6.82 1.50
CA SER A 208 -33.64 6.71 0.38
C SER A 208 -33.01 6.17 -0.91
N ASP A 209 -31.68 5.98 -0.95
CA ASP A 209 -30.98 5.49 -2.14
C ASP A 209 -31.15 3.97 -2.25
N VAL A 210 -31.88 3.53 -3.28
CA VAL A 210 -32.15 2.12 -3.56
C VAL A 210 -30.88 1.33 -3.92
N ASP A 211 -29.88 2.01 -4.47
CA ASP A 211 -28.61 1.42 -4.91
C ASP A 211 -27.51 1.61 -3.86
N ALA A 212 -27.82 2.06 -2.64
CA ALA A 212 -26.84 2.43 -1.63
C ALA A 212 -25.81 1.32 -1.31
N LEU A 213 -26.17 0.05 -1.50
CA LEU A 213 -25.23 -1.07 -1.35
C LEU A 213 -24.07 -1.03 -2.37
N ALA A 214 -24.26 -0.42 -3.53
CA ALA A 214 -23.27 -0.30 -4.59
C ALA A 214 -22.28 0.86 -4.38
N CYS A 215 -22.44 1.67 -3.32
CA CYS A 215 -21.57 2.82 -3.04
C CYS A 215 -20.09 2.42 -2.80
N VAL A 216 -19.81 1.15 -2.46
CA VAL A 216 -18.47 0.65 -2.21
C VAL A 216 -18.33 -0.82 -2.63
N THR A 217 -17.16 -1.21 -3.13
CA THR A 217 -16.85 -2.59 -3.54
C THR A 217 -15.84 -3.24 -2.60
N GLY A 218 -15.64 -4.55 -2.69
CA GLY A 218 -14.73 -5.28 -1.79
C GLY A 218 -15.32 -5.59 -0.42
N LYS A 219 -16.64 -5.45 -0.28
CA LYS A 219 -17.42 -5.88 0.88
C LYS A 219 -17.33 -7.41 1.08
N PRO A 220 -17.52 -7.92 2.31
CA PRO A 220 -17.72 -9.34 2.57
C PRO A 220 -18.94 -9.89 1.82
N LEU A 221 -18.96 -11.19 1.55
CA LEU A 221 -20.07 -11.85 0.83
C LEU A 221 -21.42 -11.63 1.53
N THR A 222 -21.44 -11.69 2.86
CA THR A 222 -22.64 -11.46 3.68
C THR A 222 -23.16 -10.03 3.61
N GLN A 223 -22.39 -9.10 3.03
CA GLN A 223 -22.69 -7.67 2.94
C GLN A 223 -22.83 -7.22 1.47
N GLY A 224 -23.21 -8.12 0.56
CA GLY A 224 -23.32 -7.81 -0.88
C GLY A 224 -21.97 -7.76 -1.61
N GLY A 225 -20.97 -8.47 -1.09
CA GLY A 225 -19.69 -8.70 -1.75
C GLY A 225 -19.78 -9.74 -2.88
N VAL A 226 -18.81 -9.70 -3.78
CA VAL A 226 -18.72 -10.63 -4.91
C VAL A 226 -17.69 -11.73 -4.62
N ARG A 227 -18.03 -12.99 -4.98
CA ARG A 227 -17.13 -14.14 -4.83
C ARG A 227 -15.86 -13.95 -5.64
N GLY A 228 -14.72 -14.39 -5.09
CA GLY A 228 -13.42 -14.25 -5.75
C GLY A 228 -12.81 -12.86 -5.70
N ARG A 229 -13.48 -11.85 -5.10
CA ARG A 229 -12.97 -10.47 -5.08
C ARG A 229 -11.64 -10.33 -4.32
N ASN A 230 -11.43 -11.12 -3.27
CA ASN A 230 -10.18 -11.05 -2.49
C ASN A 230 -9.00 -11.61 -3.28
N GLU A 231 -9.25 -12.60 -4.14
CA GLU A 231 -8.29 -13.31 -4.97
C GLU A 231 -8.07 -12.63 -6.32
N ALA A 232 -9.04 -11.84 -6.80
CA ALA A 232 -9.13 -11.32 -8.15
C ALA A 232 -7.85 -10.62 -8.64
N THR A 233 -7.25 -9.76 -7.80
CA THR A 233 -6.02 -9.05 -8.19
C THR A 233 -4.86 -10.02 -8.43
N GLY A 234 -4.69 -11.03 -7.57
CA GLY A 234 -3.64 -12.04 -7.73
C GLY A 234 -3.90 -12.94 -8.95
N LEU A 235 -5.16 -13.33 -9.18
CA LEU A 235 -5.54 -14.08 -10.37
C LEU A 235 -5.31 -13.29 -11.66
N GLY A 236 -5.59 -11.99 -11.67
CA GLY A 236 -5.30 -11.11 -12.80
C GLY A 236 -3.81 -11.07 -13.14
N VAL A 237 -2.93 -10.95 -12.12
CA VAL A 237 -1.48 -11.04 -12.32
C VAL A 237 -1.06 -12.39 -12.89
N TYR A 238 -1.61 -13.49 -12.35
CA TYR A 238 -1.34 -14.83 -12.87
C TYR A 238 -1.74 -14.96 -14.34
N TYR A 239 -2.96 -14.55 -14.71
CA TYR A 239 -3.44 -14.64 -16.08
C TYR A 239 -2.67 -13.74 -17.03
N GLY A 240 -2.34 -12.51 -16.61
CA GLY A 240 -1.52 -11.60 -17.41
C GLY A 240 -0.14 -12.17 -17.72
N ILE A 241 0.56 -12.74 -16.72
CA ILE A 241 1.86 -13.38 -16.94
C ILE A 241 1.72 -14.64 -17.80
N ARG A 242 0.68 -15.46 -17.54
CA ARG A 242 0.44 -16.70 -18.28
C ARG A 242 0.26 -16.39 -19.76
N GLU A 243 -0.55 -15.39 -20.07
CA GLU A 243 -0.84 -14.97 -21.45
C GLU A 243 0.37 -14.29 -22.08
N PHE A 244 1.08 -13.42 -21.34
CA PHE A 244 2.27 -12.77 -21.87
C PHE A 244 3.37 -13.77 -22.32
N LEU A 245 3.43 -14.94 -21.68
CA LEU A 245 4.38 -16.00 -22.03
C LEU A 245 3.94 -16.88 -23.22
N THR A 246 2.72 -16.70 -23.77
CA THR A 246 2.29 -17.42 -24.99
C THR A 246 2.84 -16.77 -26.26
N TYR A 247 3.19 -15.47 -26.21
CA TYR A 247 3.73 -14.75 -27.36
C TYR A 247 5.14 -15.22 -27.73
N GLU A 248 5.32 -15.71 -28.96
CA GLU A 248 6.62 -16.17 -29.46
C GLU A 248 7.72 -15.10 -29.38
N GLU A 249 7.39 -13.84 -29.62
CA GLU A 249 8.34 -12.73 -29.55
C GLU A 249 8.93 -12.59 -28.14
N VAL A 250 8.07 -12.73 -27.12
CA VAL A 250 8.49 -12.70 -25.72
C VAL A 250 9.39 -13.89 -25.41
N GLN A 251 9.04 -15.08 -25.88
CA GLN A 251 9.85 -16.29 -25.69
C GLN A 251 11.24 -16.14 -26.34
N LYS A 252 11.31 -15.63 -27.57
CA LYS A 252 12.57 -15.38 -28.29
C LYS A 252 13.44 -14.34 -27.57
N LYS A 253 12.85 -13.24 -27.11
CA LYS A 253 13.59 -12.16 -26.40
C LYS A 253 14.07 -12.57 -25.02
N THR A 254 13.32 -13.42 -24.31
CA THR A 254 13.62 -13.76 -22.91
C THR A 254 14.32 -15.12 -22.75
N GLY A 255 14.30 -15.97 -23.79
CA GLY A 255 14.75 -17.37 -23.71
C GLY A 255 13.84 -18.25 -22.84
N LEU A 256 12.66 -17.77 -22.46
CA LEU A 256 11.71 -18.50 -21.63
C LEU A 256 10.80 -19.37 -22.50
N THR A 257 10.57 -20.60 -22.06
CA THR A 257 9.56 -21.50 -22.64
C THR A 257 8.14 -20.98 -22.44
N GLU A 258 7.20 -21.45 -23.25
CA GLU A 258 5.77 -21.16 -23.11
C GLU A 258 5.22 -21.53 -21.72
N GLY A 259 4.25 -20.73 -21.25
CA GLY A 259 3.47 -20.98 -20.03
C GLY A 259 4.23 -20.73 -18.73
N ILE A 260 3.62 -21.03 -17.58
CA ILE A 260 4.19 -20.76 -16.24
C ILE A 260 4.87 -21.99 -15.63
N LYS A 261 4.54 -23.19 -16.11
CA LYS A 261 4.99 -24.46 -15.52
C LYS A 261 6.52 -24.53 -15.51
N GLY A 262 7.10 -24.85 -14.35
CA GLY A 262 8.55 -24.98 -14.17
C GLY A 262 9.30 -23.65 -13.94
N LYS A 263 8.64 -22.50 -14.06
CA LYS A 263 9.26 -21.19 -13.81
C LYS A 263 9.26 -20.84 -12.32
N ARG A 264 10.20 -19.98 -11.92
CA ARG A 264 10.37 -19.50 -10.54
C ARG A 264 10.13 -18.00 -10.48
N PHE A 265 9.51 -17.55 -9.39
CA PHE A 265 9.15 -16.15 -9.18
C PHE A 265 9.55 -15.71 -7.78
N VAL A 266 9.85 -14.43 -7.62
CA VAL A 266 10.05 -13.76 -6.33
C VAL A 266 8.95 -12.73 -6.19
N ILE A 267 8.30 -12.67 -5.02
CA ILE A 267 7.23 -11.72 -4.75
C ILE A 267 7.58 -10.90 -3.52
N GLN A 268 7.52 -9.57 -3.66
CA GLN A 268 7.73 -8.63 -2.56
C GLN A 268 6.40 -8.20 -1.95
N GLY A 269 6.29 -8.28 -0.62
CA GLY A 269 5.07 -8.02 0.14
C GLY A 269 4.20 -9.27 0.32
N VAL A 270 3.43 -9.36 1.40
CA VAL A 270 2.52 -10.51 1.67
C VAL A 270 1.09 -10.03 1.90
N GLY A 271 0.67 -9.01 1.16
CA GLY A 271 -0.70 -8.46 1.23
C GLY A 271 -1.73 -9.30 0.48
N ASN A 272 -2.99 -8.86 0.48
CA ASN A 272 -4.13 -9.57 -0.12
C ASN A 272 -3.90 -10.05 -1.57
N GLY A 273 -3.21 -9.24 -2.40
CA GLY A 273 -2.89 -9.62 -3.78
C GLY A 273 -1.78 -10.68 -3.91
N VAL A 274 -0.84 -10.74 -2.97
CA VAL A 274 0.34 -11.61 -3.04
C VAL A 274 0.12 -12.96 -2.34
N LEU A 275 -0.55 -12.96 -1.18
CA LEU A 275 -0.66 -14.13 -0.31
C LEU A 275 -1.34 -15.33 -1.02
N ARG A 276 -2.07 -15.06 -2.11
CA ARG A 276 -2.83 -16.06 -2.87
C ARG A 276 -2.27 -16.38 -4.26
N LEU A 277 -1.33 -15.58 -4.78
CA LEU A 277 -0.54 -16.00 -5.96
C LEU A 277 0.31 -17.23 -5.61
N GLY A 278 0.81 -17.29 -4.36
CA GLY A 278 1.57 -18.42 -3.83
C GLY A 278 0.75 -19.67 -3.46
N SER A 279 -0.59 -19.64 -3.56
CA SER A 279 -1.48 -20.80 -3.32
C SER A 279 -1.99 -21.46 -4.61
N LEU A 280 -1.57 -20.98 -5.78
CA LEU A 280 -1.91 -21.60 -7.07
C LEU A 280 -1.20 -22.95 -7.24
N PRO A 281 -1.78 -23.92 -7.96
CA PRO A 281 -1.36 -25.34 -7.99
C PRO A 281 0.02 -25.62 -8.61
N HIS A 282 0.76 -24.60 -9.06
CA HIS A 282 2.13 -24.76 -9.55
C HIS A 282 3.11 -24.38 -8.46
N ARG A 283 4.11 -25.23 -8.19
CA ARG A 283 5.11 -25.09 -7.11
C ARG A 283 5.80 -23.71 -7.11
N VAL A 284 5.16 -22.70 -6.52
CA VAL A 284 5.81 -21.47 -6.08
C VAL A 284 6.63 -21.87 -4.86
N ARG A 285 7.94 -22.15 -5.05
CA ARG A 285 8.85 -22.28 -3.91
C ARG A 285 8.86 -20.92 -3.20
N ARG A 286 8.24 -20.85 -2.03
CA ARG A 286 8.37 -19.75 -1.08
C ARG A 286 9.85 -19.57 -0.77
N LEU A 287 10.49 -18.54 -1.31
CA LEU A 287 11.69 -17.99 -0.72
C LEU A 287 11.22 -16.96 0.30
N HIS A 288 11.39 -17.29 1.59
CA HIS A 288 11.25 -16.34 2.67
C HIS A 288 12.24 -15.20 2.46
N CYS A 289 11.78 -14.05 1.97
CA CYS A 289 12.47 -12.81 2.25
C CYS A 289 12.25 -12.47 3.73
N GLY A 290 13.26 -12.73 4.55
CA GLY A 290 13.48 -12.09 5.84
C GLY A 290 12.38 -12.25 6.90
N HIS A 291 12.11 -13.48 7.35
CA HIS A 291 11.69 -13.69 8.75
C HIS A 291 12.95 -14.07 9.52
N TRP A 292 13.45 -13.16 10.37
CA TRP A 292 14.39 -13.53 11.42
C TRP A 292 13.66 -14.47 12.37
N ARG A 293 13.86 -15.78 12.17
CA ARG A 293 13.30 -16.84 13.01
C ARG A 293 14.09 -16.88 14.32
N VAL A 294 13.49 -16.47 15.42
CA VAL A 294 13.82 -17.05 16.73
C VAL A 294 13.27 -18.48 16.71
N GLN A 295 14.13 -19.46 16.49
CA GLN A 295 13.78 -20.89 16.60
C GLN A 295 13.53 -21.24 18.08
N ARG A 296 12.28 -21.50 18.46
CA ARG A 296 12.01 -22.44 19.57
C ARG A 296 11.98 -23.85 18.98
N ARG A 297 12.97 -24.67 19.33
CA ARG A 297 12.97 -26.11 19.05
C ARG A 297 12.00 -26.78 20.03
N HIS A 298 11.00 -27.51 19.51
CA HIS A 298 10.39 -28.60 20.25
C HIS A 298 10.98 -29.92 19.71
N PRO A 299 11.42 -30.84 20.59
CA PRO A 299 12.01 -32.11 20.17
C PRO A 299 10.92 -33.08 19.69
N GLN A 300 11.21 -33.81 18.60
CA GLN A 300 10.39 -34.94 18.16
C GLN A 300 10.64 -36.17 19.06
N PRO A 301 9.62 -37.02 19.25
CA PRO A 301 9.73 -38.23 20.06
C PRO A 301 10.49 -39.32 19.32
N GLN A 302 11.46 -39.94 20.00
CA GLN A 302 12.14 -41.14 19.53
C GLN A 302 11.16 -42.32 19.59
N ARG A 303 11.10 -43.08 18.48
CA ARG A 303 10.45 -44.38 18.43
C ARG A 303 11.42 -45.43 18.97
N HIS A 304 10.96 -46.21 19.95
CA HIS A 304 11.36 -47.59 20.18
C HIS A 304 10.13 -48.46 19.96
#